data_AF-A0A4R2RUK2-F1
#
_entry.id   AF-A0A4R2RUK2-F1
#
_cell.length_a   1.000
_cell.length_b   1.000
_cell.length_c   1.000
_cell.angle_alpha   90.00
_cell.angle_beta   90.00
_cell.angle_gamma   90.00
#
_symmetry.space_group_name_H-M   'P 1'
#
loop_
_entity.id
_entity.type
_entity.pdbx_description
1 polymer ?
#
loop_
_entity_poly.entity_id
_entity_poly.type
_entity_poly.pdbx_seq_one_letter_code
_entity_poly.pdbx_strand_id
1 'polypeptide(L)'
;MVGHFQRGGAPIEVGDVDVLMSVADAQRVMDRVGIVPTNDGASALFRSTLFGRWESPPLVVEIMAGFHVATGLGWTEVLPRTRVPVLVEGSVVYVPDRAELAEMLRLFGRPTDLERVRLLTAQI
;
A
#
# COMPACT_ATOMS: atom_id res chain seq x y z
N MET A 1 20.54 -2.42 3.46
CA MET A 1 20.24 -2.09 4.86
C MET A 1 18.74 -2.23 5.01
N VAL A 2 18.28 -3.28 5.68
CA VAL A 2 16.86 -3.66 5.71
C VAL A 2 16.13 -2.70 6.66
N GLY A 3 15.14 -1.97 6.15
CA GLY A 3 14.34 -1.04 6.95
C GLY A 3 13.37 -1.82 7.83
N HIS A 4 13.67 -1.93 9.13
CA HIS A 4 12.73 -2.47 10.10
C HIS A 4 11.67 -1.41 10.45
N PHE A 5 10.43 -1.60 9.99
CA PHE A 5 9.29 -0.79 10.42
C PHE A 5 8.58 -1.49 11.59
N GLN A 6 8.37 -0.81 12.71
CA GLN A 6 7.62 -1.34 13.86
C GLN A 6 6.33 -0.57 14.14
N ARG A 7 5.22 -1.31 14.19
CA ARG A 7 4.17 -1.18 15.21
C ARG A 7 3.74 -2.57 15.69
N GLY A 8 4.25 -2.98 16.86
CA GLY A 8 3.59 -3.95 17.75
C GLY A 8 3.60 -5.45 17.42
N GLY A 9 4.47 -5.96 16.54
CA GLY A 9 4.54 -7.41 16.23
C GLY A 9 5.97 -7.89 15.89
N ALA A 10 6.14 -9.21 15.76
CA ALA A 10 7.41 -9.85 15.39
C ALA A 10 8.04 -9.21 14.12
N PRO A 11 9.37 -9.26 13.92
CA PRO A 11 10.02 -8.62 12.78
C PRO A 11 9.45 -9.15 11.46
N ILE A 12 8.80 -8.27 10.70
CA ILE A 12 8.37 -8.56 9.33
C ILE A 12 9.43 -7.98 8.42
N GLU A 13 9.97 -8.79 7.51
CA GLU A 13 10.82 -8.30 6.43
C GLU A 13 9.94 -7.52 5.44
N VAL A 14 10.25 -6.24 5.26
CA VAL A 14 9.52 -5.32 4.37
C VAL A 14 10.30 -5.25 3.06
N GLY A 15 9.74 -5.82 1.99
CA GLY A 15 10.35 -5.84 0.65
C GLY A 15 10.18 -4.52 -0.11
N ASP A 16 9.08 -3.80 0.15
CA ASP A 16 8.66 -2.59 -0.54
C ASP A 16 7.74 -1.73 0.35
N VAL A 17 7.43 -0.52 -0.11
CA VAL A 17 6.46 0.39 0.49
C VAL A 17 5.35 0.68 -0.51
N ASP A 18 4.14 0.23 -0.21
CA ASP A 18 2.95 0.52 -1.00
C ASP A 18 2.36 1.89 -0.65
N VAL A 19 2.16 2.74 -1.66
CA VAL A 19 1.52 4.05 -1.52
C VAL A 19 0.30 4.14 -2.44
N LEU A 20 -0.88 4.23 -1.83
CA LEU A 20 -2.14 4.40 -2.53
C LEU A 20 -2.59 5.88 -2.46
N MET A 21 -2.85 6.48 -3.61
CA MET A 21 -3.29 7.88 -3.70
C MET A 21 -4.22 8.13 -4.90
N SER A 22 -4.73 9.37 -5.01
CA SER A 22 -5.53 9.78 -6.17
C SER A 22 -4.71 9.76 -7.45
N VAL A 23 -5.35 9.59 -8.62
CA VAL A 23 -4.65 9.63 -9.93
C VAL A 23 -3.96 10.96 -10.15
N ALA A 24 -4.59 12.07 -9.75
CA ALA A 24 -4.02 13.40 -9.89
C ALA A 24 -2.77 13.61 -9.02
N ASP A 25 -2.77 13.08 -7.79
CA ASP A 25 -1.61 13.19 -6.90
C ASP A 25 -0.49 12.24 -7.33
N ALA A 26 -0.82 11.03 -7.80
CA ALA A 26 0.18 10.09 -8.33
C ALA A 26 0.91 10.69 -9.51
N GLN A 27 0.20 11.32 -10.46
CA GLN A 27 0.85 11.99 -11.59
C GLN A 27 1.83 13.07 -11.12
N ARG A 28 1.41 13.96 -10.21
CA ARG A 28 2.27 15.03 -9.68
C ARG A 28 3.50 14.49 -8.96
N VAL A 29 3.34 13.42 -8.16
CA VAL A 29 4.44 12.80 -7.43
C VAL A 29 5.40 12.14 -8.42
N MET A 30 4.90 11.30 -9.33
CA MET A 30 5.71 10.61 -10.33
C MET A 30 6.50 11.58 -11.21
N ASP A 31 5.87 12.65 -11.70
CA ASP A 31 6.55 13.69 -12.49
C ASP A 31 7.68 14.34 -11.69
N ARG A 32 7.44 14.64 -10.41
CA ARG A 32 8.42 15.29 -9.53
C ARG A 32 9.63 14.41 -9.25
N VAL A 33 9.44 13.09 -9.14
CA VAL A 33 10.54 12.15 -8.84
C VAL A 33 11.07 11.43 -10.09
N GLY A 34 10.58 11.79 -11.28
CA GLY A 34 11.05 11.27 -12.57
C GLY A 34 10.64 9.82 -12.85
N ILE A 35 9.50 9.36 -12.32
CA ILE A 35 8.97 8.01 -12.56
C ILE A 35 8.05 8.03 -13.77
N VAL A 36 8.24 7.05 -14.67
CA VAL A 36 7.32 6.80 -15.78
C VAL A 36 6.36 5.67 -15.36
N PRO A 37 5.03 5.84 -15.50
CA PRO A 37 4.09 4.77 -15.19
C PRO A 37 4.32 3.51 -16.03
N THR A 38 4.11 2.34 -15.44
CA THR A 38 4.22 1.03 -16.11
C THR A 38 2.96 0.19 -15.89
N ASN A 39 2.82 -0.88 -16.66
CA ASN A 39 1.72 -1.84 -16.51
C ASN A 39 2.08 -3.02 -15.59
N ASP A 40 3.25 -3.01 -14.96
CA ASP A 40 3.77 -4.18 -14.23
C ASP A 40 2.99 -4.50 -12.95
N GLY A 41 2.20 -3.55 -12.44
CA GLY A 41 1.35 -3.73 -11.25
C GLY A 41 0.01 -4.43 -11.52
N ALA A 42 -0.31 -4.78 -12.77
CA ALA A 42 -1.56 -5.45 -13.11
C ALA A 42 -1.45 -6.98 -12.92
N SER A 43 -2.49 -7.57 -12.33
CA SER A 43 -2.62 -9.03 -12.17
C SER A 43 -4.09 -9.46 -12.30
N ALA A 44 -4.36 -10.76 -12.13
CA ALA A 44 -5.73 -11.26 -12.07
C ALA A 44 -6.52 -10.72 -10.87
N LEU A 45 -5.84 -10.27 -9.82
CA LEU A 45 -6.46 -9.79 -8.57
C LEU A 45 -6.46 -8.26 -8.46
N PHE A 46 -5.51 -7.59 -9.10
CA PHE A 46 -5.28 -6.16 -8.90
C PHE A 46 -5.08 -5.43 -10.22
N ARG A 47 -5.54 -4.18 -10.27
CA ARG A 47 -5.21 -3.25 -11.34
C ARG A 47 -5.19 -1.82 -10.80
N SER A 48 -4.42 -0.97 -11.46
CA SER A 48 -4.39 0.47 -11.18
C SER A 48 -4.53 1.23 -12.48
N THR A 49 -5.10 2.44 -12.43
CA THR A 49 -5.02 3.38 -13.54
C THR A 49 -3.59 3.85 -13.75
N LEU A 50 -2.86 4.12 -12.66
CA LEU A 50 -1.43 4.42 -12.68
C LEU A 50 -0.71 3.51 -11.71
N PHE A 51 0.41 2.95 -12.15
CA PHE A 51 1.35 2.22 -11.33
C PHE A 51 2.77 2.67 -11.67
N GLY A 52 3.62 2.84 -10.66
CA GLY A 52 5.02 3.18 -10.89
C GLY A 52 5.88 2.79 -9.69
N ARG A 53 7.15 2.49 -9.95
CA ARG A 53 8.14 2.10 -8.94
C ARG A 53 9.16 3.21 -8.76
N TRP A 54 9.35 3.66 -7.53
CA TRP A 54 10.46 4.52 -7.16
C TRP A 54 11.58 3.69 -6.56
N GLU A 55 12.65 3.48 -7.31
CA GLU A 55 13.74 2.59 -6.91
C GLU A 55 14.97 3.35 -6.38
N SER A 56 14.93 4.69 -6.40
CA SER A 56 16.01 5.51 -5.84
C SER A 56 16.19 5.38 -4.31
N PRO A 57 15.12 5.21 -3.49
CA PRO A 57 15.28 4.99 -2.06
C PRO A 57 15.78 3.57 -1.71
N PRO A 58 16.27 3.34 -0.47
CA PRO A 58 16.76 2.01 -0.05
C PRO A 58 15.72 0.89 -0.06
N LEU A 59 14.43 1.23 0.00
CA LEU A 59 13.30 0.33 -0.23
C LEU A 59 12.54 0.85 -1.45
N VAL A 60 12.11 -0.07 -2.32
CA VAL A 60 11.27 0.29 -3.46
C VAL A 60 9.95 0.85 -2.94
N VAL A 61 9.52 1.97 -3.51
CA VAL A 61 8.18 2.52 -3.25
C VAL A 61 7.30 2.27 -4.46
N GLU A 62 6.23 1.50 -4.27
CA GLU A 62 5.22 1.27 -5.30
C GLU A 62 4.10 2.30 -5.16
N ILE A 63 3.89 3.11 -6.18
CA ILE A 63 2.83 4.12 -6.21
C ILE A 63 1.68 3.58 -7.05
N MET A 64 0.51 3.48 -6.42
CA MET A 64 -0.74 3.00 -7.03
C MET A 64 -1.81 4.10 -7.00
N ALA A 65 -2.52 4.27 -8.11
CA ALA A 65 -3.69 5.14 -8.17
C ALA A 65 -4.80 4.60 -9.07
N GLY A 66 -6.05 4.89 -8.70
CA GLY A 66 -7.21 4.24 -9.31
C GLY A 66 -7.18 2.72 -9.08
N PHE A 67 -6.77 2.30 -7.88
CA PHE A 67 -6.54 0.90 -7.53
C PHE A 67 -7.86 0.14 -7.39
N HIS A 68 -7.93 -1.03 -8.00
CA HIS A 68 -9.08 -1.91 -7.96
C HIS A 68 -8.68 -3.34 -7.65
N VAL A 69 -9.54 -4.02 -6.93
CA VAL A 69 -9.43 -5.43 -6.58
C VAL A 69 -10.53 -6.21 -7.31
N ALA A 70 -10.18 -7.37 -7.86
CA ALA A 70 -11.15 -8.28 -8.46
C ALA A 70 -11.94 -9.00 -7.36
N THR A 71 -13.27 -8.91 -7.40
CA THR A 71 -14.19 -9.60 -6.49
C THR A 71 -15.19 -10.44 -7.28
N GLY A 72 -16.02 -11.22 -6.58
CA GLY A 72 -17.15 -11.93 -7.21
C GLY A 72 -18.19 -11.00 -7.86
N LEU A 73 -18.19 -9.71 -7.53
CA LEU A 73 -19.06 -8.69 -8.12
C LEU A 73 -18.37 -7.89 -9.24
N GLY A 74 -17.14 -8.27 -9.61
CA GLY A 74 -16.30 -7.54 -10.55
C GLY A 74 -15.25 -6.68 -9.84
N TRP A 75 -14.76 -5.66 -10.55
CA TRP A 75 -13.70 -4.79 -10.05
C TRP A 75 -14.23 -3.78 -9.05
N THR A 76 -13.72 -3.83 -7.81
CA THR A 76 -14.08 -2.90 -6.74
C THR A 76 -12.94 -1.91 -6.52
N GLU A 77 -13.25 -0.61 -6.59
CA GLU A 77 -12.28 0.44 -6.28
C GLU A 77 -11.91 0.42 -4.80
N VAL A 78 -10.63 0.65 -4.51
CA VAL A 78 -10.11 0.70 -3.16
C VAL A 78 -9.35 2.01 -2.97
N LEU A 79 -9.77 2.78 -1.96
CA LEU A 79 -9.10 3.99 -1.49
C LEU A 79 -9.19 4.02 0.05
N PRO A 80 -8.12 4.43 0.76
CA PRO A 80 -8.19 4.65 2.19
C PRO A 80 -9.20 5.75 2.52
N ARG A 81 -10.13 5.47 3.42
CA ARG A 81 -11.15 6.41 3.90
C ARG A 81 -10.65 7.18 5.12
N THR A 82 -9.75 6.57 5.89
CA THR A 82 -9.16 7.18 7.08
C THR A 82 -7.70 7.57 6.86
N ARG A 83 -7.25 8.53 7.67
CA ARG A 83 -5.88 9.06 7.62
C ARG A 83 -5.34 9.24 9.04
N VAL A 84 -4.69 8.20 9.54
CA VAL A 84 -4.04 8.23 10.85
C VAL A 84 -2.60 8.73 10.68
N PRO A 85 -2.20 9.83 11.34
CA PRO A 85 -0.82 10.30 11.29
C PRO A 85 0.11 9.38 12.09
N VAL A 86 1.26 9.10 11.51
CA VAL A 86 2.33 8.28 12.08
C VAL A 86 3.62 9.08 12.00
N LEU A 87 4.22 9.40 13.13
CA LEU A 87 5.54 10.02 13.17
C LEU A 87 6.61 8.95 12.95
N VAL A 88 7.47 9.15 11.95
CA VAL A 88 8.62 8.31 11.62
C VAL A 88 9.80 9.24 11.38
N GLU A 89 10.82 9.18 12.23
CA GLU A 89 12.06 9.98 12.09
C GLU A 89 11.78 11.48 11.79
N GLY A 90 10.85 12.08 12.54
CA GLY A 90 10.47 13.49 12.38
C GLY A 90 9.55 13.81 11.20
N SER A 91 9.21 12.83 10.37
CA SER A 91 8.27 12.96 9.25
C SER A 91 6.91 12.35 9.59
N VAL A 92 5.82 12.97 9.13
CA VAL A 92 4.47 12.42 9.27
C VAL A 92 4.11 11.64 8.02
N VAL A 93 3.82 10.35 8.18
CA VAL A 93 3.20 9.51 7.15
C VAL A 93 1.76 9.21 7.54
N TYR A 94 0.87 9.10 6.56
CA TYR A 94 -0.54 8.77 6.79
C TYR A 94 -0.79 7.32 6.43
N VAL A 95 -1.43 6.60 7.34
CA VAL A 95 -1.85 5.21 7.13
C VAL A 95 -3.35 5.09 7.38
N PRO A 96 -4.04 4.10 6.78
CA PRO A 96 -5.39 3.76 7.20
C PRO A 96 -5.41 3.37 8.67
N ASP A 97 -6.54 3.57 9.34
CA ASP A 97 -6.77 3.03 10.67
C ASP A 97 -6.62 1.49 10.66
N ARG A 98 -6.39 0.89 11.83
CA ARG A 98 -6.11 -0.55 11.93
C ARG A 98 -7.27 -1.42 11.45
N ALA A 99 -8.51 -1.01 11.71
CA ALA A 99 -9.70 -1.77 11.32
C ALA A 99 -9.89 -1.70 9.79
N GLU A 100 -9.77 -0.51 9.21
CA GLU A 100 -9.78 -0.29 7.77
C GLU A 100 -8.65 -1.06 7.06
N LEU A 101 -7.42 -0.99 7.57
CA LEU A 101 -6.30 -1.74 7.00
C LEU A 101 -6.58 -3.25 7.00
N ALA A 102 -7.17 -3.78 8.07
CA ALA A 102 -7.57 -5.18 8.14
C ALA A 102 -8.72 -5.50 7.15
N GLU A 103 -9.68 -4.60 6.93
CA GLU A 103 -10.72 -4.77 5.91
C GLU A 103 -10.12 -4.81 4.50
N MET A 104 -9.22 -3.90 4.17
CA MET A 104 -8.53 -3.85 2.88
C MET A 104 -7.74 -5.14 2.62
N LEU A 105 -6.97 -5.61 3.60
CA LEU A 105 -6.20 -6.86 3.48
C LEU A 105 -7.10 -8.10 3.31
N ARG A 106 -8.26 -8.14 3.98
CA ARG A 106 -9.25 -9.21 3.76
C ARG A 106 -9.84 -9.17 2.35
N LEU A 107 -10.06 -7.97 1.80
CA LEU A 107 -10.53 -7.79 0.43
C LEU A 107 -9.49 -8.27 -0.59
N PHE A 108 -8.20 -8.07 -0.33
CA PHE A 108 -7.11 -8.53 -1.21
C PHE A 108 -6.99 -10.06 -1.20
N GLY A 109 -7.13 -10.67 -0.02
CA GLY A 109 -7.34 -12.11 0.13
C GLY A 109 -6.14 -13.00 -0.20
N ARG A 110 -4.93 -12.45 -0.44
CA ARG A 110 -3.74 -13.30 -0.60
C ARG A 110 -3.41 -13.98 0.73
N PRO A 111 -2.79 -15.18 0.73
CA PRO A 111 -2.40 -15.86 1.96
C PRO A 111 -1.57 -14.99 2.91
N THR A 112 -0.66 -14.18 2.37
CA THR A 112 0.16 -13.22 3.13
C THR A 112 -0.65 -12.07 3.72
N ASP A 113 -1.70 -11.61 3.02
CA ASP A 113 -2.59 -10.56 3.53
C ASP A 113 -3.42 -11.06 4.70
N LEU A 114 -3.92 -12.30 4.63
CA LEU A 114 -4.68 -12.92 5.72
C LEU A 114 -3.83 -13.14 6.98
N GLU A 115 -2.55 -13.46 6.82
CA GLU A 115 -1.61 -13.53 7.95
C GLU A 115 -1.36 -12.15 8.56
N ARG A 116 -1.21 -11.10 7.73
CA ARG A 116 -1.12 -9.71 8.22
C ARG A 116 -2.38 -9.29 8.99
N VAL A 117 -3.57 -9.68 8.53
CA VAL A 117 -4.83 -9.47 9.27
C VAL A 117 -4.76 -10.13 10.65
N ARG A 118 -4.34 -11.39 10.72
CA ARG A 118 -4.20 -12.12 11.99
C ARG A 118 -3.29 -11.38 12.97
N LEU A 119 -2.13 -10.91 12.50
CA LEU A 119 -1.17 -10.14 13.31
C LEU A 119 -1.72 -8.78 13.74
N LEU A 120 -2.45 -8.09 12.86
CA LEU A 120 -3.09 -6.80 13.17
C LEU A 120 -4.22 -6.93 14.19
N THR A 121 -4.97 -8.03 14.19
CA THR A 121 -6.08 -8.23 15.13
C THR A 121 -5.69 -8.91 16.43
N ALA A 122 -4.50 -9.53 16.51
CA ALA A 122 -4.02 -10.20 17.72
C ALA A 122 -3.41 -9.24 18.76
N GLN A 123 -3.17 -7.97 18.43
CA GLN A 123 -2.58 -6.96 19.32
C GLN A 123 -3.65 -6.16 20.08
N ILE A 124 -4.76 -6.80 20.47
CA ILE A 124 -5.84 -6.21 21.27
C ILE A 124 -5.64 -6.57 22.74
#